data_AF-A0A7X4JCE8-F1
#
_entry.id   AF-A0A7X4JCE8-F1
#
_cell.length_a   1.000
_cell.length_b   1.000
_cell.length_c   1.000
_cell.angle_alpha   90.00
_cell.angle_beta   90.00
_cell.angle_gamma   90.00
#
_symmetry.space_group_name_H-M   'P 1'
#
loop_
_entity.id
_entity.type
_entity.pdbx_description
1 polymer ?
#
loop_
_entity_poly.entity_id
_entity_poly.type
_entity_poly.pdbx_seq_one_letter_code
_entity_poly.pdbx_strand_id
1 'polypeptide(L)'
;MASNVKWLVFSLLACGQALSAADWNMSSSTSSVSFRAIQQGSPFEGEFSSFSAQIQFDPGDPSSGSIVGVVETGSVRTGDSERDRTLLDREWFDPNNHPESRFESESIEATDTGFRANGQLTLKGVTQPVTMDFTFEDTGSGVTAHFSGTFELERLQFGVGEGFWSDTSWTSNEVTVTVELDLEQ
;
A
#
# COMPACT_ATOMS: atom_id res chain seq x y z
N MET A 1 -16.59 26.14 68.29
CA MET A 1 -15.43 26.66 67.54
C MET A 1 -15.08 25.62 66.50
N ALA A 2 -15.21 25.99 65.23
CA ALA A 2 -15.24 25.07 64.12
C ALA A 2 -13.84 24.79 63.54
N SER A 3 -13.70 23.56 63.03
CA SER A 3 -12.99 23.15 61.81
C SER A 3 -11.45 23.03 61.85
N ASN A 4 -10.95 21.88 61.40
CA ASN A 4 -10.34 21.74 60.06
C ASN A 4 -9.79 20.32 59.85
N VAL A 5 -10.51 19.50 59.07
CA VAL A 5 -9.99 18.23 58.52
C VAL A 5 -9.35 18.55 57.17
N LYS A 6 -8.03 18.37 57.06
CA LYS A 6 -7.29 18.44 55.78
C LYS A 6 -7.47 17.13 55.03
N TRP A 7 -8.21 17.17 53.93
CA TRP A 7 -8.27 16.08 52.96
C TRP A 7 -7.01 16.12 52.08
N LEU A 8 -6.22 15.05 52.10
CA LEU A 8 -5.20 14.79 51.09
C LEU A 8 -5.88 14.25 49.84
N VAL A 9 -5.86 15.01 48.75
CA VAL A 9 -6.22 14.54 47.42
C VAL A 9 -4.99 13.87 46.82
N PHE A 10 -5.06 12.57 46.61
CA PHE A 10 -4.06 11.80 45.87
C PHE A 10 -4.47 11.82 44.40
N SER A 11 -3.86 12.70 43.59
CA SER A 11 -4.06 12.69 42.14
C SER A 11 -3.34 11.49 41.55
N LEU A 12 -4.12 10.50 41.12
CA LEU A 12 -3.64 9.39 40.29
C LEU A 12 -3.38 9.95 38.88
N LEU A 13 -2.12 10.20 38.52
CA LEU A 13 -1.74 10.37 37.12
C LEU A 13 -1.89 8.99 36.45
N ALA A 14 -3.02 8.76 35.79
CA ALA A 14 -3.12 7.71 34.79
C ALA A 14 -2.27 8.15 33.59
N CYS A 15 -1.03 7.68 33.54
CA CYS A 15 -0.23 7.76 32.33
C CYS A 15 -0.90 6.83 31.31
N GLY A 16 -1.74 7.40 30.43
CA GLY A 16 -2.26 6.66 29.28
C GLY A 16 -1.07 6.17 28.48
N GLN A 17 -0.84 4.86 28.48
CA GLN A 17 0.09 4.27 27.53
C GLN A 17 -0.60 4.44 26.17
N ALA A 18 -0.02 5.25 25.29
CA ALA A 18 -0.34 5.14 23.89
C ALA A 18 0.06 3.72 23.49
N LEU A 19 -0.92 2.84 23.32
CA LEU A 19 -0.70 1.56 22.67
C LEU A 19 -0.27 1.92 21.25
N SER A 20 0.99 1.63 20.93
CA SER A 20 1.47 1.73 19.55
C SER A 20 0.71 0.68 18.72
N ALA A 21 0.35 1.02 17.49
CA ALA A 21 -0.22 0.06 16.56
C ALA A 21 0.66 -1.21 16.46
N ALA A 22 0.03 -2.37 16.32
CA ALA A 22 0.75 -3.64 16.25
C ALA A 22 1.59 -3.73 14.97
N ASP A 23 2.81 -4.25 15.08
CA ASP A 23 3.69 -4.54 13.95
C ASP A 23 3.24 -5.85 13.26
N TRP A 24 3.18 -5.84 11.93
CA TRP A 24 2.76 -6.98 11.12
C TRP A 24 3.83 -7.31 10.07
N ASN A 25 4.26 -8.57 10.06
CA ASN A 25 5.23 -9.12 9.12
C ASN A 25 4.53 -9.89 7.99
N MET A 26 4.97 -9.65 6.76
CA MET A 26 4.40 -10.27 5.56
C MET A 26 5.02 -11.64 5.23
N SER A 27 4.19 -12.62 4.90
CA SER A 27 4.62 -13.88 4.29
C SER A 27 4.79 -13.72 2.78
N SER A 28 6.03 -13.70 2.28
CA SER A 28 6.30 -13.51 0.85
C SER A 28 5.76 -14.64 -0.05
N SER A 29 5.56 -15.85 0.48
CA SER A 29 5.10 -17.00 -0.30
C SER A 29 3.59 -17.05 -0.54
N THR A 30 2.82 -16.29 0.24
CA THR A 30 1.35 -16.27 0.17
C THR A 30 0.80 -14.86 -0.06
N SER A 31 1.70 -13.88 -0.21
CA SER A 31 1.34 -12.51 -0.58
C SER A 31 1.57 -12.25 -2.06
N SER A 32 0.92 -11.22 -2.60
CA SER A 32 1.11 -10.76 -3.98
C SER A 32 0.88 -9.26 -4.13
N VAL A 33 1.57 -8.67 -5.10
CA VAL A 33 1.26 -7.32 -5.63
C VAL A 33 1.08 -7.45 -7.12
N SER A 34 -0.12 -7.12 -7.60
CA SER A 34 -0.52 -7.25 -8.99
C SER A 34 -1.16 -5.97 -9.52
N PHE A 35 -1.25 -5.87 -10.84
CA PHE A 35 -1.95 -4.80 -11.51
C PHE A 35 -2.75 -5.34 -12.69
N ARG A 36 -3.81 -4.63 -13.02
CA ARG A 36 -4.65 -4.86 -14.20
C ARG A 36 -4.61 -3.63 -15.09
N ALA A 37 -4.32 -3.84 -16.37
CA ALA A 37 -4.25 -2.78 -17.38
C ALA A 37 -4.95 -3.22 -18.67
N ILE A 38 -5.27 -2.26 -19.53
CA ILE A 38 -5.95 -2.52 -20.81
C ILE A 38 -5.03 -2.11 -21.97
N GLN A 39 -4.79 -3.04 -22.89
CA GLN A 39 -4.03 -2.81 -24.12
C GLN A 39 -4.88 -3.21 -25.33
N GLN A 40 -5.08 -2.27 -26.26
CA GLN A 40 -5.91 -2.46 -27.46
C GLN A 40 -7.31 -3.01 -27.16
N GLY A 41 -7.91 -2.57 -26.05
CA GLY A 41 -9.25 -2.98 -25.61
C GLY A 41 -9.30 -4.32 -24.86
N SER A 42 -8.19 -5.04 -24.74
CA SER A 42 -8.10 -6.30 -23.98
C SER A 42 -7.43 -6.08 -22.63
N PRO A 43 -7.99 -6.59 -21.52
CA PRO A 43 -7.33 -6.56 -20.24
C PRO A 43 -6.15 -7.54 -20.21
N PHE A 44 -5.10 -7.16 -19.51
CA PHE A 44 -4.02 -8.05 -19.10
C PHE A 44 -3.67 -7.77 -17.64
N GLU A 45 -3.04 -8.75 -17.01
CA GLU A 45 -2.59 -8.67 -15.62
C GLU A 45 -1.06 -8.77 -15.58
N GLY A 46 -0.48 -8.12 -14.59
CA GLY A 46 0.91 -8.31 -14.24
C GLY A 46 1.10 -8.39 -12.74
N GLU A 47 2.22 -8.97 -12.34
CA GLU A 47 2.60 -9.17 -10.94
C GLU A 47 4.06 -8.78 -10.74
N PHE A 48 4.40 -8.39 -9.53
CA PHE A 48 5.79 -8.16 -9.11
C PHE A 48 6.23 -9.33 -8.24
N SER A 49 7.29 -10.03 -8.66
CA SER A 49 7.78 -11.19 -7.90
C SER A 49 8.70 -10.81 -6.72
N SER A 50 9.04 -9.53 -6.58
CA SER A 50 9.91 -9.02 -5.50
C SER A 50 9.33 -7.74 -4.91
N PHE A 51 8.89 -7.83 -3.66
CA PHE A 51 8.26 -6.74 -2.93
C PHE A 51 8.39 -6.95 -1.41
N SER A 52 8.17 -5.88 -0.66
CA SER A 52 8.14 -5.90 0.80
C SER A 52 7.10 -4.93 1.34
N ALA A 53 6.64 -5.19 2.57
CA ALA A 53 5.73 -4.33 3.29
C ALA A 53 6.17 -4.18 4.75
N GLN A 54 6.01 -2.98 5.30
CA GLN A 54 6.08 -2.70 6.73
C GLN A 54 4.73 -2.13 7.14
N ILE A 55 4.02 -2.82 8.01
CA ILE A 55 2.65 -2.48 8.40
C ILE A 55 2.59 -2.39 9.91
N GLN A 56 2.18 -1.21 10.39
CA GLN A 56 1.75 -0.99 11.76
C GLN A 56 0.27 -0.70 11.73
N PHE A 57 -0.55 -1.57 12.32
CA PHE A 57 -2.00 -1.38 12.21
C PHE A 57 -2.77 -1.96 13.39
N ASP A 58 -3.66 -1.13 13.94
CA ASP A 58 -4.69 -1.53 14.89
C ASP A 58 -6.06 -1.11 14.32
N PRO A 59 -6.96 -2.05 13.98
CA PRO A 59 -8.28 -1.70 13.47
C PRO A 59 -9.17 -0.93 14.48
N GLY A 60 -8.84 -0.99 15.78
CA GLY A 60 -9.50 -0.21 16.82
C GLY A 60 -9.05 1.25 16.91
N ASP A 61 -7.85 1.56 16.41
CA ASP A 61 -7.31 2.92 16.27
C ASP A 61 -6.51 3.06 14.96
N PRO A 62 -7.20 3.07 13.80
CA PRO A 62 -6.54 3.09 12.50
C PRO A 62 -5.67 4.34 12.31
N SER A 63 -5.98 5.44 12.99
CA SER A 63 -5.26 6.70 12.89
C SER A 63 -3.81 6.64 13.41
N SER A 64 -3.50 5.62 14.22
CA SER A 64 -2.16 5.34 14.74
C SER A 64 -1.31 4.48 13.79
N GLY A 65 -1.92 3.96 12.71
CA GLY A 65 -1.27 3.03 11.80
C GLY A 65 -0.35 3.67 10.77
N SER A 66 0.52 2.85 10.19
CA SER A 66 1.34 3.20 9.04
C SER A 66 1.53 2.00 8.10
N ILE A 67 1.57 2.28 6.80
CA ILE A 67 1.79 1.31 5.75
C ILE A 67 2.89 1.84 4.85
N VAL A 68 3.93 1.03 4.67
CA VAL A 68 4.99 1.25 3.69
C VAL A 68 5.10 0.02 2.81
N GLY A 69 4.93 0.20 1.50
CA GLY A 69 5.09 -0.86 0.50
C GLY A 69 6.22 -0.52 -0.47
N VAL A 70 7.03 -1.51 -0.84
CA VAL A 70 8.08 -1.37 -1.85
C VAL A 70 7.99 -2.53 -2.84
N VAL A 71 8.02 -2.23 -4.14
CA VAL A 71 8.14 -3.22 -5.21
C VAL A 71 9.41 -2.97 -6.01
N GLU A 72 10.15 -4.02 -6.34
CA GLU A 72 11.24 -3.94 -7.31
C GLU A 72 10.63 -3.99 -8.72
N THR A 73 10.70 -2.89 -9.46
CA THR A 73 9.99 -2.73 -10.73
C THR A 73 10.50 -3.69 -11.82
N GLY A 74 11.77 -4.08 -11.73
CA GLY A 74 12.38 -5.07 -12.62
C GLY A 74 11.87 -6.50 -12.42
N SER A 75 11.11 -6.76 -11.36
CA SER A 75 10.53 -8.07 -11.06
C SER A 75 9.20 -8.34 -11.78
N VAL A 76 8.73 -7.39 -12.60
CA VAL A 76 7.44 -7.47 -13.28
C VAL A 76 7.34 -8.68 -14.21
N ARG A 77 6.15 -9.32 -14.20
CA ARG A 77 5.76 -10.40 -15.10
C ARG A 77 4.31 -10.27 -15.52
N THR A 78 4.02 -10.57 -16.77
CA THR A 78 2.65 -10.59 -17.33
C THR A 78 2.31 -11.92 -18.00
N GLY A 79 3.24 -12.88 -17.99
CA GLY A 79 3.13 -14.16 -18.71
C GLY A 79 3.39 -14.05 -20.21
N ASP A 80 3.71 -12.85 -20.72
CA ASP A 80 4.04 -12.56 -22.11
C ASP A 80 5.45 -12.00 -22.19
N SER A 81 6.39 -12.76 -22.75
CA SER A 81 7.81 -12.38 -22.76
C SER A 81 8.11 -11.10 -23.53
N GLU A 82 7.32 -10.76 -24.54
CA GLU A 82 7.53 -9.52 -25.31
C GLU A 82 7.06 -8.31 -24.51
N ARG A 83 5.90 -8.41 -23.85
CA ARG A 83 5.41 -7.36 -22.94
C ARG A 83 6.33 -7.20 -21.74
N ASP A 84 6.77 -8.30 -21.14
CA ASP A 84 7.70 -8.29 -20.00
C ASP A 84 8.99 -7.55 -20.37
N ARG A 85 9.57 -7.83 -21.54
CA ARG A 85 10.75 -7.11 -22.02
C ARG A 85 10.46 -5.63 -22.24
N THR A 86 9.31 -5.29 -22.80
CA THR A 86 8.90 -3.90 -23.08
C THR A 86 8.69 -3.10 -21.81
N LEU A 87 8.10 -3.70 -20.77
CA LEU A 87 7.87 -3.05 -19.47
C LEU A 87 9.18 -2.64 -18.78
N LEU A 88 10.30 -3.27 -19.12
CA LEU A 88 11.63 -2.94 -18.60
C LEU A 88 12.34 -1.83 -19.41
N ASP A 89 11.78 -1.42 -20.56
CA ASP A 89 12.37 -0.37 -21.38
C ASP A 89 12.24 1.01 -20.70
N ARG A 90 13.03 1.98 -21.18
CA ARG A 90 13.13 3.34 -20.61
C ARG A 90 11.80 4.07 -20.59
N GLU A 91 10.97 3.87 -21.60
CA GLU A 91 9.65 4.49 -21.71
C GLU A 91 8.67 3.94 -20.66
N TRP A 92 8.95 2.78 -20.06
CA TRP A 92 8.09 2.09 -19.08
C TRP A 92 8.68 2.18 -17.67
N PHE A 93 8.96 1.06 -16.99
CA PHE A 93 9.42 1.09 -15.60
C PHE A 93 10.88 1.55 -15.43
N ASP A 94 11.72 1.34 -16.45
CA ASP A 94 13.14 1.71 -16.43
C ASP A 94 13.87 1.32 -15.12
N PRO A 95 13.90 0.03 -14.74
CA PRO A 95 14.44 -0.42 -13.45
C PRO A 95 15.93 -0.12 -13.25
N ASN A 96 16.68 0.15 -14.34
CA ASN A 96 18.08 0.53 -14.23
C ASN A 96 18.27 1.92 -13.60
N ASN A 97 17.32 2.84 -13.83
CA ASN A 97 17.34 4.17 -13.24
C ASN A 97 16.34 4.32 -12.08
N HIS A 98 15.29 3.51 -12.07
CA HIS A 98 14.19 3.53 -11.12
C HIS A 98 13.89 2.11 -10.60
N PRO A 99 14.81 1.52 -9.81
CA PRO A 99 14.74 0.09 -9.45
C PRO A 99 13.52 -0.24 -8.58
N GLU A 100 12.99 0.74 -7.85
CA GLU A 100 11.92 0.55 -6.88
C GLU A 100 10.76 1.52 -7.14
N SER A 101 9.56 1.06 -6.82
CA SER A 101 8.38 1.89 -6.59
C SER A 101 7.96 1.74 -5.13
N ARG A 102 7.58 2.85 -4.51
CA ARG A 102 7.37 2.93 -3.05
C ARG A 102 6.10 3.69 -2.71
N PHE A 103 5.24 3.06 -1.90
CA PHE A 103 4.08 3.69 -1.28
C PHE A 103 4.34 3.96 0.20
N GLU A 104 3.95 5.13 0.69
CA GLU A 104 4.02 5.51 2.11
C GLU A 104 2.71 6.19 2.51
N SER A 105 1.99 5.61 3.48
CA SER A 105 0.77 6.21 4.02
C SER A 105 1.07 7.46 4.85
N GLU A 106 0.24 8.49 4.70
CA GLU A 106 0.25 9.71 5.52
C GLU A 106 -0.91 9.72 6.53
N SER A 107 -2.04 9.11 6.18
CA SER A 107 -3.15 8.91 7.08
C SER A 107 -3.89 7.61 6.79
N ILE A 108 -4.47 7.02 7.83
CA ILE A 108 -5.34 5.87 7.73
C ILE A 108 -6.62 6.14 8.51
N GLU A 109 -7.77 5.90 7.88
CA GLU A 109 -9.09 6.14 8.45
C GLU A 109 -10.03 4.95 8.24
N ALA A 110 -10.98 4.79 9.16
CA ALA A 110 -12.06 3.82 8.98
C ALA A 110 -13.08 4.34 7.96
N THR A 111 -13.65 3.41 7.20
CA THR A 111 -14.75 3.66 6.25
C THR A 111 -15.91 2.70 6.54
N ASP A 112 -17.02 2.84 5.82
CA ASP A 112 -18.17 1.94 5.98
C ASP A 112 -17.86 0.48 5.57
N THR A 113 -16.85 0.25 4.73
CA THR A 113 -16.55 -1.05 4.12
C THR A 113 -15.15 -1.59 4.45
N GLY A 114 -14.40 -0.92 5.34
CA GLY A 114 -13.01 -1.26 5.65
C GLY A 114 -12.24 -0.02 6.06
N PHE A 115 -11.09 0.20 5.46
CA PHE A 115 -10.20 1.31 5.78
C PHE A 115 -9.70 1.99 4.51
N ARG A 116 -9.19 3.21 4.68
CA ARG A 116 -8.60 4.01 3.62
C ARG A 116 -7.26 4.54 4.08
N ALA A 117 -6.23 4.28 3.30
CA ALA A 117 -4.91 4.86 3.46
C ALA A 117 -4.69 5.93 2.38
N ASN A 118 -4.53 7.19 2.78
CA ASN A 118 -4.05 8.24 1.90
C ASN A 118 -2.55 8.34 2.03
N GLY A 119 -1.83 8.36 0.92
CA GLY A 119 -0.37 8.33 0.96
C GLY A 119 0.27 8.79 -0.33
N GLN A 120 1.59 8.69 -0.36
CA GLN A 120 2.42 9.09 -1.49
C GLN A 120 2.94 7.84 -2.19
N LEU A 121 2.68 7.73 -3.50
CA LEU A 121 3.29 6.73 -4.36
C LEU A 121 4.41 7.38 -5.15
N THR A 122 5.62 6.83 -5.04
CA THR A 122 6.75 7.17 -5.91
C THR A 122 6.97 6.04 -6.90
N LEU A 123 6.77 6.33 -8.19
CA LEU A 123 6.95 5.39 -9.29
C LEU A 123 7.71 6.10 -10.42
N LYS A 124 8.74 5.44 -10.94
CA LYS A 124 9.63 6.00 -11.97
C LYS A 124 10.20 7.39 -11.61
N GLY A 125 10.50 7.59 -10.33
CA GLY A 125 11.04 8.85 -9.81
C GLY A 125 10.04 10.00 -9.69
N VAL A 126 8.76 9.77 -9.99
CA VAL A 126 7.69 10.76 -9.81
C VAL A 126 6.84 10.37 -8.61
N THR A 127 6.58 11.33 -7.73
CA THR A 127 5.73 11.14 -6.54
C THR A 127 4.36 11.77 -6.76
N GLN A 128 3.29 11.01 -6.55
CA GLN A 128 1.90 11.49 -6.60
C GLN A 128 1.12 11.01 -5.36
N PRO A 129 0.14 11.79 -4.88
CA PRO A 129 -0.80 11.30 -3.89
C PRO A 129 -1.68 10.19 -4.47
N VAL A 130 -1.87 9.12 -3.72
CA VAL A 130 -2.79 8.03 -4.06
C VAL A 130 -3.60 7.64 -2.82
N THR A 131 -4.80 7.13 -3.07
CA THR A 131 -5.68 6.61 -2.03
C THR A 131 -5.85 5.12 -2.23
N MET A 132 -5.52 4.35 -1.21
CA MET A 132 -5.72 2.90 -1.17
C MET A 132 -6.87 2.57 -0.24
N ASP A 133 -7.92 1.98 -0.79
CA ASP A 133 -8.97 1.34 -0.01
C ASP A 133 -8.52 -0.08 0.33
N PHE A 134 -8.68 -0.51 1.59
CA PHE A 134 -8.25 -1.83 2.01
C PHE A 134 -9.15 -2.45 3.08
N THR A 135 -9.15 -3.77 3.15
CA THR A 135 -9.69 -4.55 4.27
C THR A 135 -8.56 -5.18 5.07
N PHE A 136 -8.85 -5.43 6.35
CA PHE A 136 -7.95 -6.08 7.29
C PHE A 136 -8.75 -7.10 8.08
N GLU A 137 -8.53 -8.39 7.79
CA GLU A 137 -9.31 -9.49 8.36
C GLU A 137 -8.43 -10.37 9.24
N ASP A 138 -8.65 -10.32 10.55
CA ASP A 138 -8.03 -11.28 11.49
C ASP A 138 -8.55 -12.69 11.18
N THR A 139 -7.64 -13.66 11.02
CA THR A 139 -8.02 -15.04 10.71
C THR A 139 -8.48 -15.84 11.94
N GLY A 140 -8.72 -15.16 13.07
CA GLY A 140 -9.36 -15.66 14.28
C GLY A 140 -8.39 -15.97 15.42
N SER A 141 -7.10 -15.72 15.23
CA SER A 141 -6.04 -16.00 16.21
C SER A 141 -5.58 -14.75 16.97
N GLY A 142 -5.88 -13.55 16.46
CA GLY A 142 -5.36 -12.28 16.99
C GLY A 142 -3.90 -12.00 16.60
N VAL A 143 -3.23 -12.93 15.92
CA VAL A 143 -1.81 -12.83 15.55
C VAL A 143 -1.55 -13.04 14.06
N THR A 144 -2.59 -13.37 13.30
CA THR A 144 -2.55 -13.56 11.84
C THR A 144 -3.69 -12.80 11.18
N ALA A 145 -3.42 -12.14 10.06
CA ALA A 145 -4.42 -11.36 9.35
C ALA A 145 -4.22 -11.41 7.84
N HIS A 146 -5.30 -11.18 7.11
CA HIS A 146 -5.29 -11.00 5.67
C HIS A 146 -5.57 -9.53 5.34
N PHE A 147 -4.69 -8.93 4.54
CA PHE A 147 -4.80 -7.55 4.06
C PHE A 147 -5.10 -7.59 2.56
N SER A 148 -6.21 -6.96 2.14
CA SER A 148 -6.57 -6.81 0.73
C SER A 148 -6.71 -5.32 0.43
N GLY A 149 -5.79 -4.77 -0.35
CA GLY A 149 -5.73 -3.35 -0.72
C GLY A 149 -5.90 -3.15 -2.23
N THR A 150 -6.57 -2.07 -2.61
CA THR A 150 -6.72 -1.66 -4.01
C THR A 150 -6.55 -0.15 -4.14
N PHE A 151 -5.84 0.27 -5.19
CA PHE A 151 -5.83 1.66 -5.63
C PHE A 151 -5.78 1.76 -7.16
N GLU A 152 -6.42 2.79 -7.69
CA GLU A 152 -6.39 3.13 -9.11
C GLU A 152 -5.36 4.23 -9.35
N LEU A 153 -4.63 4.13 -10.45
CA LEU A 153 -3.65 5.13 -10.85
C LEU A 153 -3.71 5.42 -12.34
N GLU A 154 -3.27 6.62 -12.70
CA GLU A 154 -3.02 7.02 -14.08
C GLU A 154 -1.54 6.88 -14.40
N ARG A 155 -1.15 5.88 -15.19
CA ARG A 155 0.26 5.56 -15.46
C ARG A 155 1.05 6.73 -16.04
N LEU A 156 0.39 7.61 -16.81
CA LEU A 156 1.03 8.76 -17.44
C LEU A 156 1.42 9.85 -16.44
N GLN A 157 0.77 9.92 -15.28
CA GLN A 157 1.16 10.86 -14.21
C GLN A 157 2.53 10.51 -13.60
N PHE A 158 2.98 9.28 -13.80
CA PHE A 158 4.28 8.77 -13.37
C PHE A 158 5.29 8.65 -14.52
N GLY A 159 4.92 9.05 -15.74
CA GLY A 159 5.75 8.84 -16.93
C GLY A 159 5.92 7.35 -17.30
N VAL A 160 4.96 6.49 -16.93
CA VAL A 160 5.00 5.07 -17.30
C VAL A 160 4.25 4.87 -18.63
N GLY A 161 5.02 4.57 -19.67
CA GLY A 161 4.58 4.46 -21.07
C GLY A 161 4.60 5.82 -21.77
N GLU A 162 5.80 6.30 -22.09
CA GLU A 162 6.08 7.54 -22.81
C GLU A 162 6.16 7.36 -24.35
N GLY A 163 6.22 8.47 -25.08
CA GLY A 163 6.41 8.46 -26.54
C GLY A 163 5.23 7.83 -27.26
N PHE A 164 5.47 6.79 -28.07
CA PHE A 164 4.39 6.05 -28.73
C PHE A 164 3.37 5.50 -27.73
N TRP A 165 3.81 5.12 -26.54
CA TRP A 165 2.97 4.53 -25.50
C TRP A 165 2.11 5.55 -24.76
N SER A 166 2.25 6.86 -25.00
CA SER A 166 1.36 7.85 -24.40
C SER A 166 -0.02 7.91 -25.05
N ASP A 167 -0.20 7.23 -26.19
CA ASP A 167 -1.50 7.10 -26.85
C ASP A 167 -2.42 6.16 -26.05
N THR A 168 -3.41 6.75 -25.38
CA THR A 168 -4.35 6.01 -24.53
C THR A 168 -5.33 5.14 -25.32
N SER A 169 -5.39 5.28 -26.64
CA SER A 169 -6.14 4.36 -27.50
C SER A 169 -5.43 3.02 -27.66
N TRP A 170 -4.11 2.99 -27.48
CA TRP A 170 -3.31 1.78 -27.56
C TRP A 170 -3.17 1.09 -26.20
N THR A 171 -2.89 1.87 -25.15
CA THR A 171 -2.80 1.37 -23.78
C THR A 171 -3.51 2.36 -22.86
N SER A 172 -4.54 1.90 -22.16
CA SER A 172 -5.32 2.76 -21.24
C SER A 172 -4.40 3.49 -20.26
N ASN A 173 -4.82 4.68 -19.85
CA ASN A 173 -4.10 5.43 -18.82
C ASN A 173 -4.36 4.85 -17.43
N GLU A 174 -5.60 4.40 -17.19
CA GLU A 174 -6.03 3.82 -15.93
C GLU A 174 -5.45 2.42 -15.73
N VAL A 175 -4.92 2.20 -14.54
CA VAL A 175 -4.38 0.93 -14.05
C VAL A 175 -4.91 0.71 -12.65
N THR A 176 -5.45 -0.48 -12.39
CA THR A 176 -5.85 -0.90 -11.04
C THR A 176 -4.70 -1.71 -10.44
N VAL A 177 -4.29 -1.39 -9.23
CA VAL A 177 -3.30 -2.15 -8.46
C VAL A 177 -4.01 -2.87 -7.33
N THR A 178 -3.68 -4.14 -7.12
CA THR A 178 -4.19 -4.98 -6.04
C THR A 178 -3.03 -5.51 -5.21
N VAL A 179 -3.17 -5.45 -3.90
CA VAL A 179 -2.19 -5.88 -2.91
C VAL A 179 -2.87 -6.88 -1.98
N GLU A 180 -2.42 -8.12 -1.99
CA GLU A 180 -2.95 -9.19 -1.14
C GLU A 180 -1.82 -9.69 -0.24
N LEU A 181 -1.93 -9.50 1.08
CA LEU A 181 -0.88 -9.87 2.03
C LEU A 181 -1.43 -10.78 3.11
N ASP A 182 -0.71 -11.85 3.39
CA ASP A 182 -0.87 -12.60 4.62
C ASP A 182 0.15 -12.11 5.64
N LEU A 183 -0.35 -11.70 6.80
CA LEU A 183 0.37 -10.98 7.83
C LEU A 183 0.40 -11.78 9.14
N GLU A 184 1.51 -11.69 9.86
CA GLU A 184 1.72 -12.29 11.18
C GLU A 184 2.40 -11.30 12.13
N GLN A 185 1.99 -11.25 13.40
CA GLN A 185 2.64 -10.44 14.45
C GLN A 185 3.91 -11.08 14.99
#